data_AF-A0AAD6PT40-F1
#
_entry.id   AF-A0AAD6PT40-F1
#
_cell.length_a   1.000
_cell.length_b   1.000
_cell.length_c   1.000
_cell.angle_alpha   90.00
_cell.angle_beta   90.00
_cell.angle_gamma   90.00
#
_symmetry.space_group_name_H-M   'P 1'
#
loop_
_entity.id
_entity.type
_entity.pdbx_description
1 polymer ?
#
loop_
_entity_poly.entity_id
_entity_poly.type
_entity_poly.pdbx_seq_one_letter_code
_entity_poly.pdbx_strand_id
1 'polypeptide(L)'
;MARSNNVSFAVLLFLGIMLIASPILAIENEDESAEVEYIDNENLASSPESSMEILPGFLKNCANTISKPTGDKVFDYIFGDEKSLDYDTCSEVTRSGKECHDALVKYVAEGSLFKANYNFYLKRGDDLYNICLAVFVD
;
A
#
# COMPACT_ATOMS: atom_id res chain seq x y z
N MET A 1 -42.88 -42.88 19.80
CA MET A 1 -42.47 -41.63 19.14
C MET A 1 -41.18 -41.17 19.82
N ALA A 2 -40.01 -41.49 19.24
CA ALA A 2 -38.71 -41.11 19.78
C ALA A 2 -38.20 -39.89 19.00
N ARG A 3 -38.04 -38.75 19.66
CA ARG A 3 -37.41 -37.54 19.10
C ARG A 3 -35.90 -37.67 19.30
N SER A 4 -35.14 -37.89 18.22
CA SER A 4 -33.69 -37.68 18.24
C SER A 4 -33.42 -36.18 18.08
N ASN A 5 -32.76 -35.58 19.07
CA ASN A 5 -32.26 -34.21 18.96
C ASN A 5 -30.96 -34.25 18.15
N ASN A 6 -30.99 -33.68 16.95
CA ASN A 6 -29.82 -33.53 16.09
C ASN A 6 -28.98 -32.35 16.61
N VAL A 7 -28.04 -32.64 17.49
CA VAL A 7 -27.01 -31.68 17.89
C VAL A 7 -26.10 -31.44 16.68
N SER A 8 -26.07 -30.20 16.20
CA SER A 8 -25.30 -29.81 15.02
C SER A 8 -23.81 -29.98 15.29
N PHE A 9 -23.11 -30.69 14.40
CA PHE A 9 -21.65 -30.91 14.44
C PHE A 9 -20.84 -29.61 14.58
N ALA A 10 -21.40 -28.48 14.16
CA ALA A 10 -20.81 -27.17 14.34
C ALA A 10 -20.61 -26.80 15.82
N VAL A 11 -21.50 -27.22 16.72
CA VAL A 11 -21.43 -26.90 18.16
C VAL A 11 -20.27 -27.62 18.85
N LEU A 12 -19.87 -28.80 18.34
CA LEU A 12 -18.76 -29.58 18.88
C LEU A 12 -17.38 -29.04 18.43
N LEU A 13 -17.33 -28.30 17.30
CA LEU A 13 -16.09 -27.70 16.81
C LEU A 13 -15.67 -26.43 17.58
N PHE A 14 -16.62 -25.74 18.22
CA PHE A 14 -16.34 -24.48 18.94
C PHE A 14 -15.83 -24.66 20.39
N LEU A 15 -15.91 -25.87 20.97
CA LEU A 15 -15.47 -26.14 22.34
C LEU A 15 -14.02 -26.68 22.45
N GLY A 16 -13.29 -26.75 21.32
CA GLY A 16 -12.08 -27.56 21.19
C GLY A 16 -10.78 -26.83 20.87
N ILE A 17 -10.64 -25.51 21.11
CA ILE A 17 -9.33 -24.85 20.98
C ILE A 17 -8.82 -24.43 22.35
N MET A 18 -8.03 -25.36 22.90
CA MET A 18 -7.26 -25.24 24.12
C MET A 18 -6.12 -24.24 23.96
N LEU A 19 -6.02 -23.36 24.95
CA LEU A 19 -4.84 -22.71 25.52
C LEU A 19 -3.49 -23.08 24.87
N ILE A 20 -2.95 -22.17 24.06
CA ILE A 20 -1.49 -22.03 23.93
C ILE A 20 -1.04 -20.94 24.90
N ALA A 21 -0.53 -21.38 26.04
CA ALA A 21 0.30 -20.52 26.89
C ALA A 21 1.66 -20.39 26.21
N SER A 22 1.97 -19.22 25.65
CA SER A 22 3.31 -18.91 25.18
C SER A 22 4.23 -18.76 26.39
N PRO A 23 5.37 -19.48 26.47
CA PRO A 23 6.42 -19.05 27.37
C PRO A 23 7.06 -17.78 26.80
N ILE A 24 6.95 -16.68 27.55
CA ILE A 24 7.78 -15.49 27.39
C ILE A 24 9.23 -15.94 27.65
N LEU A 25 10.06 -15.99 26.62
CA LEU A 25 11.50 -15.97 26.81
C LEU A 25 11.90 -14.51 27.06
N ALA A 26 12.12 -14.19 28.32
CA ALA A 26 12.91 -13.04 28.71
C ALA A 26 14.34 -13.28 28.21
N ILE A 27 14.84 -12.38 27.36
CA ILE A 27 16.27 -12.22 27.11
C ILE A 27 16.61 -10.84 27.70
N GLU A 28 17.03 -10.85 28.95
CA GLU A 28 17.88 -9.80 29.51
C GLU A 28 19.32 -10.20 29.17
N ASN A 29 19.97 -9.42 28.31
CA ASN A 29 21.42 -9.30 28.29
C ASN A 29 21.70 -7.82 28.06
N GLU A 30 21.83 -7.11 29.17
CA GLU A 30 22.60 -5.88 29.20
C GLU A 30 24.09 -6.22 29.10
N ASP A 31 24.80 -5.28 28.48
CA ASP A 31 26.24 -5.07 28.52
C ASP A 31 27.11 -5.98 27.62
N GLU A 32 27.70 -5.39 26.58
CA GLU A 32 29.05 -4.86 26.75
C GLU A 32 29.38 -4.00 25.53
N SER A 33 29.57 -2.71 25.80
CA SER A 33 30.12 -1.71 24.89
C SER A 33 31.54 -2.12 24.50
N ALA A 34 31.68 -2.85 23.39
CA ALA A 34 32.95 -2.98 22.71
C ALA A 34 33.20 -1.70 21.90
N GLU A 35 34.02 -0.84 22.49
CA GLU A 35 34.60 0.34 21.87
C GLU A 35 35.46 -0.13 20.69
N VAL A 36 35.10 0.23 19.46
CA VAL A 36 35.99 0.05 18.32
C VAL A 36 36.42 1.39 17.78
N GLU A 37 37.69 1.70 18.05
CA GLU A 37 38.46 2.75 17.42
C GLU A 37 38.60 2.44 15.93
N TYR A 38 38.02 3.27 15.06
CA TYR A 38 38.27 3.23 13.62
C TYR A 38 38.68 4.61 13.09
N ILE A 39 39.99 4.74 12.99
CA ILE A 39 40.81 5.37 11.94
C ILE A 39 40.00 6.08 10.83
N ASP A 40 40.24 7.39 10.76
CA ASP A 40 39.97 8.29 9.64
C ASP A 40 40.63 7.78 8.36
N ASN A 41 39.83 7.19 7.46
CA ASN A 41 40.25 6.97 6.09
C ASN A 41 39.23 7.56 5.11
N GLU A 42 39.66 8.66 4.50
CA GLU A 42 39.01 9.39 3.42
C GLU A 42 38.82 8.49 2.20
N ASN A 43 37.72 7.74 2.17
CA ASN A 43 37.10 7.18 0.96
C ASN A 43 35.66 6.77 1.30
N LEU A 44 34.80 7.78 1.46
CA LEU A 44 33.36 7.60 1.55
C LEU A 44 32.83 7.22 0.17
N ALA A 45 32.98 5.93 -0.16
CA ALA A 45 32.22 5.32 -1.23
C ALA A 45 30.74 5.54 -0.93
N SER A 46 30.10 6.35 -1.79
CA SER A 46 28.66 6.60 -1.89
C SER A 46 27.85 5.33 -1.55
N SER A 47 27.38 5.28 -0.30
CA SER A 47 26.40 4.29 0.16
C SER A 47 25.02 4.62 -0.45
N PRO A 48 24.29 3.65 -1.02
CA PRO A 48 23.03 3.89 -1.74
C PRO A 48 21.82 4.00 -0.78
N GLU A 49 21.98 4.60 0.39
CA GLU A 49 20.88 4.84 1.32
C GLU A 49 19.89 5.91 0.80
N SER A 50 20.34 6.73 -0.15
CA SER A 50 19.53 7.78 -0.76
C SER A 50 18.35 7.24 -1.59
N SER A 51 18.48 6.11 -2.29
CA SER A 51 17.42 5.66 -3.22
C SER A 51 16.18 5.10 -2.53
N MET A 52 16.31 4.57 -1.31
CA MET A 52 15.19 3.97 -0.59
C MET A 52 14.36 4.98 0.21
N GLU A 53 14.95 6.11 0.63
CA GLU A 53 14.20 7.22 1.27
C GLU A 53 13.55 8.18 0.25
N ILE A 54 14.14 8.30 -0.95
CA ILE A 54 13.60 9.16 -2.02
C ILE A 54 12.19 8.71 -2.44
N LEU A 55 11.94 7.40 -2.56
CA LEU A 55 10.66 6.87 -3.05
C LEU A 55 9.50 7.16 -2.07
N PRO A 56 9.59 6.88 -0.76
CA PRO A 56 8.58 7.28 0.21
C PRO A 56 8.32 8.79 0.24
N GLY A 57 9.39 9.60 0.19
CA GLY A 57 9.28 11.07 0.17
C GLY A 57 8.55 11.58 -1.08
N PHE A 58 8.91 11.04 -2.24
CA PHE A 58 8.29 11.35 -3.52
C PHE A 58 6.80 10.98 -3.54
N LEU A 59 6.45 9.75 -3.12
CA LEU A 59 5.05 9.31 -3.05
C LEU A 59 4.23 10.18 -2.10
N LYS A 60 4.79 10.56 -0.95
CA LYS A 60 4.15 11.49 -0.02
C LYS A 60 3.90 12.86 -0.66
N ASN A 61 4.88 13.39 -1.39
CA ASN A 61 4.73 14.65 -2.10
C ASN A 61 3.64 14.57 -3.17
N CYS A 62 3.60 13.47 -3.93
CA CYS A 62 2.54 13.23 -4.91
C CYS A 62 1.16 13.15 -4.26
N ALA A 63 1.00 12.39 -3.17
CA ALA A 63 -0.26 12.28 -2.46
C ALA A 63 -0.76 13.63 -1.93
N ASN A 64 0.14 14.55 -1.56
CA ASN A 64 -0.23 15.90 -1.10
C ASN A 64 -0.71 16.83 -2.21
N THR A 65 -0.53 16.48 -3.49
CA THR A 65 -0.99 17.32 -4.61
C THR A 65 -2.47 17.15 -4.95
N ILE A 66 -3.09 16.08 -4.47
CA ILE A 66 -4.51 15.75 -4.68
C ILE A 66 -5.25 15.74 -3.34
N SER A 67 -6.51 16.16 -3.36
CA SER A 67 -7.39 16.10 -2.21
C SER A 67 -7.77 14.66 -1.86
N LYS A 68 -8.09 14.39 -0.59
CA LYS A 68 -8.58 13.06 -0.19
C LYS A 68 -9.81 12.60 -1.00
N PRO A 69 -10.86 13.43 -1.22
CA PRO A 69 -12.00 13.03 -2.04
C PRO A 69 -11.63 12.64 -3.48
N THR A 70 -10.71 13.38 -4.11
CA THR A 70 -10.16 13.04 -5.42
C THR A 70 -9.39 11.73 -5.38
N GLY A 71 -8.54 11.54 -4.37
CA GLY A 71 -7.80 10.29 -4.16
C GLY A 71 -8.71 9.07 -3.99
N ASP A 72 -9.78 9.19 -3.21
CA ASP A 72 -10.77 8.12 -3.01
C ASP A 72 -11.44 7.74 -4.35
N LYS A 73 -11.88 8.72 -5.16
CA LYS A 73 -12.49 8.46 -6.48
C LYS A 73 -11.53 7.83 -7.48
N VAL A 74 -10.27 8.32 -7.52
CA VAL A 74 -9.23 7.74 -8.38
C VAL A 74 -8.96 6.30 -7.98
N PHE A 75 -8.89 6.02 -6.68
CA PHE A 75 -8.72 4.67 -6.17
C PHE A 75 -9.89 3.78 -6.58
N ASP A 76 -11.13 4.21 -6.36
CA ASP A 76 -12.33 3.43 -6.72
C ASP A 76 -12.43 3.20 -8.24
N TYR A 77 -12.04 4.18 -9.06
CA TYR A 77 -12.02 4.03 -10.51
C TYR A 77 -10.98 3.00 -10.98
N ILE A 78 -9.78 2.99 -10.39
CA ILE A 78 -8.69 2.11 -10.85
C ILE A 78 -8.85 0.72 -10.24
N PHE A 79 -9.02 0.65 -8.92
CA PHE A 79 -8.96 -0.57 -8.12
C PHE A 79 -10.33 -1.15 -7.77
N GLY A 80 -11.40 -0.37 -7.93
CA GLY A 80 -12.78 -0.80 -7.74
C GLY A 80 -13.58 -0.86 -9.05
N ASP A 81 -14.89 -0.68 -8.87
CA ASP A 81 -15.91 -0.85 -9.91
C ASP A 81 -16.43 0.48 -10.50
N GLU A 82 -16.00 1.63 -9.96
CA GLU A 82 -16.40 2.95 -10.47
C GLU A 82 -15.92 3.14 -11.92
N LYS A 83 -16.73 3.84 -12.72
CA LYS A 83 -16.50 4.04 -14.16
C LYS A 83 -16.57 5.49 -14.61
N SER A 84 -16.90 6.42 -13.71
CA SER A 84 -17.07 7.83 -14.02
C SER A 84 -16.21 8.71 -13.14
N LEU A 85 -15.78 9.84 -13.70
CA LEU A 85 -15.04 10.89 -13.01
C LEU A 85 -15.68 12.22 -13.35
N ASP A 86 -15.74 13.12 -12.38
CA ASP A 86 -16.17 14.50 -12.61
C ASP A 86 -14.99 15.39 -13.01
N TYR A 87 -15.35 16.58 -13.51
CA TYR A 87 -14.40 17.60 -13.95
C TYR A 87 -13.40 17.98 -12.85
N ASP A 88 -13.87 18.17 -11.62
CA ASP A 88 -13.03 18.59 -10.49
C ASP A 88 -11.97 17.53 -10.17
N THR A 89 -12.34 16.26 -10.18
CA THR A 89 -11.42 15.13 -10.00
C THR A 89 -10.37 15.12 -11.12
N CYS A 90 -10.78 15.28 -12.37
CA CYS A 90 -9.85 15.31 -13.50
C CYS A 90 -8.92 16.52 -13.50
N SER A 91 -9.39 17.68 -13.04
CA SER A 91 -8.57 18.88 -12.85
C SER A 91 -7.47 18.65 -11.81
N GLU A 92 -7.78 18.05 -10.68
CA GLU A 92 -6.76 17.73 -9.66
C GLU A 92 -5.74 16.70 -10.15
N VAL A 93 -6.20 15.61 -10.79
CA VAL A 93 -5.32 14.55 -11.32
C VAL A 93 -4.36 15.09 -12.38
N THR A 94 -4.87 15.86 -13.34
CA THR A 94 -4.02 16.42 -14.42
C THR A 94 -3.06 17.47 -13.88
N ARG A 95 -3.49 18.31 -12.92
CA ARG A 95 -2.63 19.29 -12.23
C ARG A 95 -1.52 18.63 -11.40
N SER A 96 -1.78 17.46 -10.81
CA SER A 96 -0.76 16.66 -10.12
C SER A 96 0.35 16.16 -11.07
N GLY A 97 -0.01 15.92 -12.32
CA GLY A 97 0.90 15.47 -13.37
C GLY A 97 1.02 13.95 -13.48
N LYS A 98 1.38 13.47 -14.68
CA LYS A 98 1.41 12.04 -14.99
C LYS A 98 2.39 11.26 -14.12
N GLU A 99 3.54 11.84 -13.80
CA GLU A 99 4.56 11.17 -13.00
C GLU A 99 4.04 10.80 -11.61
N CYS A 100 3.37 11.75 -10.93
CA CYS A 100 2.78 11.50 -9.63
C CYS A 100 1.62 10.50 -9.67
N HIS A 101 0.76 10.62 -10.69
CA HIS A 101 -0.31 9.65 -10.92
C HIS A 101 0.24 8.23 -11.11
N ASP A 102 1.18 8.04 -12.04
CA ASP A 102 1.77 6.73 -12.34
C ASP A 102 2.45 6.12 -11.12
N ALA A 103 3.16 6.94 -10.32
CA ALA A 103 3.86 6.47 -9.14
C ALA A 103 2.91 5.98 -8.04
N LEU A 104 1.84 6.74 -7.76
CA LEU A 104 0.82 6.35 -6.79
C LEU A 104 0.09 5.07 -7.23
N VAL A 105 -0.27 4.96 -8.52
CA VAL A 105 -0.90 3.75 -9.07
C VAL A 105 0.02 2.54 -8.94
N LYS A 106 1.30 2.66 -9.31
CA LYS A 106 2.28 1.58 -9.18
C LYS A 106 2.43 1.14 -7.72
N TYR A 107 2.58 2.10 -6.81
CA TYR A 107 2.72 1.82 -5.38
C TYR A 107 1.53 1.03 -4.82
N VAL A 108 0.29 1.45 -5.13
CA VAL A 108 -0.91 0.72 -4.70
C VAL A 108 -0.98 -0.66 -5.37
N ALA A 109 -0.69 -0.74 -6.68
CA ALA A 109 -0.74 -1.99 -7.44
C ALA A 109 0.30 -3.03 -6.98
N GLU A 110 1.41 -2.60 -6.38
CA GLU A 110 2.42 -3.49 -5.76
C GLU A 110 1.95 -4.11 -4.44
N GLY A 111 0.89 -3.55 -3.84
CA GLY A 111 0.25 -4.07 -2.63
C GLY A 111 -0.28 -5.50 -2.83
N SER A 112 -0.23 -6.31 -1.77
CA SER A 112 -0.58 -7.73 -1.80
C SER A 112 -1.98 -8.02 -2.36
N LEU A 113 -2.93 -7.10 -2.18
CA LEU A 113 -4.28 -7.21 -2.70
C LEU A 113 -4.38 -7.10 -4.24
N PHE A 114 -3.48 -6.34 -4.86
CA PHE A 114 -3.59 -5.94 -6.27
C PHE A 114 -2.49 -6.53 -7.16
N LYS A 115 -1.38 -6.96 -6.56
CA LYS A 115 -0.18 -7.43 -7.26
C LYS A 115 -0.43 -8.54 -8.28
N ALA A 116 -1.39 -9.43 -8.02
CA ALA A 116 -1.74 -10.50 -8.96
C ALA A 116 -2.24 -9.97 -10.32
N ASN A 117 -2.80 -8.76 -10.37
CA ASN A 117 -3.31 -8.10 -11.56
C ASN A 117 -2.60 -6.76 -11.83
N TYR A 118 -1.32 -6.64 -11.46
CA TYR A 118 -0.54 -5.40 -11.54
C TYR A 118 -0.70 -4.64 -12.87
N ASN A 119 -0.44 -5.31 -14.00
CA ASN A 119 -0.51 -4.70 -15.32
C ASN A 119 -1.93 -4.24 -15.70
N PHE A 120 -2.97 -4.89 -15.20
CA PHE A 120 -4.35 -4.47 -15.41
C PHE A 120 -4.61 -3.13 -14.70
N TYR A 121 -4.13 -2.97 -13.47
CA TYR A 121 -4.28 -1.71 -12.74
C TYR A 121 -3.42 -0.58 -13.30
N LEU A 122 -2.21 -0.87 -13.80
CA LEU A 122 -1.41 0.13 -14.52
C LEU A 122 -2.16 0.63 -15.76
N LYS A 123 -2.72 -0.28 -16.56
CA LYS A 123 -3.52 0.11 -17.72
C LYS A 123 -4.73 0.96 -17.33
N ARG A 124 -5.46 0.59 -16.27
CA ARG A 124 -6.58 1.41 -15.77
C ARG A 124 -6.13 2.79 -15.30
N GLY A 125 -4.95 2.89 -14.69
CA GLY A 125 -4.32 4.17 -14.36
C GLY A 125 -4.05 5.02 -15.59
N ASP A 126 -3.43 4.46 -16.63
CA ASP A 126 -3.19 5.17 -17.89
C ASP A 126 -4.50 5.59 -18.58
N ASP A 127 -5.48 4.70 -18.64
CA ASP A 127 -6.81 4.98 -19.23
C ASP A 127 -7.48 6.16 -18.50
N LEU A 128 -7.46 6.17 -17.16
CA LEU A 128 -7.99 7.27 -16.34
C LEU A 128 -7.30 8.59 -16.68
N TYR A 129 -5.97 8.61 -16.72
CA TYR A 129 -5.22 9.84 -16.97
C TYR A 129 -5.57 10.43 -18.34
N ASN A 130 -5.67 9.57 -19.36
CA ASN A 130 -6.06 9.97 -20.72
C ASN A 130 -7.50 10.49 -20.79
N ILE A 131 -8.44 9.88 -20.06
CA ILE A 131 -9.82 10.40 -19.94
C ILE A 131 -9.79 11.82 -19.38
N CYS A 132 -9.02 12.04 -18.31
CA CYS A 132 -8.93 13.36 -17.69
C CYS A 132 -8.25 14.41 -18.58
N LEU A 133 -7.25 14.03 -19.40
CA LEU A 133 -6.70 14.95 -20.39
C LEU A 133 -7.75 15.35 -21.45
N ALA A 134 -8.60 14.42 -21.87
CA ALA A 134 -9.62 14.68 -22.89
C ALA A 134 -10.70 15.67 -22.44
N VAL A 135 -10.92 15.83 -21.11
CA VAL A 135 -11.88 16.80 -20.55
C VAL A 135 -11.50 18.26 -20.86
N PHE A 136 -10.23 18.55 -21.17
CA PHE A 136 -9.73 19.91 -21.40
C PHE A 136 -9.54 20.28 -22.88
N VAL A 137 -9.98 19.43 -23.81
CA VAL A 137 -9.74 19.58 -25.27
C VAL A 137 -10.96 20.13 -26.03
N ASP A 138 -11.91 20.77 -25.34
CA ASP A 138 -13.06 21.44 -25.96
C ASP A 138 -12.72 22.84 -26.52
#